data_AF-A0A2P8LK46-F1
#
_entry.id   AF-A0A2P8LK46-F1
#
_cell.length_a   1.000
_cell.length_b   1.000
_cell.length_c   1.000
_cell.angle_alpha   90.00
_cell.angle_beta   90.00
_cell.angle_gamma   90.00
#
_symmetry.space_group_name_H-M   'P 1'
#
loop_
_entity.id
_entity.type
_entity.pdbx_description
1 polymer ?
#
loop_
_entity_poly.entity_id
_entity_poly.type
_entity_poly.pdbx_seq_one_letter_code
_entity_poly.pdbx_strand_id
1 'polypeptide(L)'
;MAVSCNDDERKRRLRGLGYTDAEIDVVDKEEYGKLDATNQKAYVKQDIKACLQRADLHVSNPDSGNMVSHFNSLADQLLTFVALMIRPGLVTPTPLERCMQIAYTAKLNSGCISRQVGAVVTDVNFSVQSVGWNDTPFGQVPCSLRNRFDLTNGHDQDAYSEYEKLDVKFISAALAGNEKFLKVASTGRNISYCFKDEYNQLTGKDNQVHTRSLHAEENAFLQIAKYGGRGVEDGKLFTTASPCELCSKKAYQLGIKEIYYIDPYPGIAMSHILMGGSKNPKLIIFSGAIGRAFHNLYSPKLSFKDELNALSL
;
A
#
# COMPACT_ATOMS: atom_id res chain seq x y z
N MET A 1 -2.16 13.77 8.44
CA MET A 1 -3.47 13.66 7.75
C MET A 1 -3.20 13.85 6.27
N ALA A 2 -3.77 12.99 5.43
CA ALA A 2 -3.73 13.09 3.98
C ALA A 2 -5.09 13.59 3.48
N VAL A 3 -5.10 14.60 2.61
CA VAL A 3 -6.31 15.10 1.97
C VAL A 3 -6.19 14.83 0.48
N SER A 4 -7.16 14.14 -0.10
CA SER A 4 -7.12 13.68 -1.49
C SER A 4 -8.44 13.90 -2.22
N CYS A 5 -8.37 14.04 -3.54
CA CYS A 5 -9.51 14.07 -4.45
C CYS A 5 -9.16 13.25 -5.70
N ASN A 6 -10.10 13.06 -6.62
CA ASN A 6 -9.79 12.38 -7.87
C ASN A 6 -8.83 13.21 -8.71
N ASP A 7 -7.93 12.57 -9.47
CA ASP A 7 -6.91 13.29 -10.24
C ASP A 7 -7.52 14.25 -11.28
N ASP A 8 -8.65 13.87 -11.88
CA ASP A 8 -9.38 14.73 -12.81
C ASP A 8 -9.92 16.00 -12.14
N GLU A 9 -10.36 15.90 -10.89
CA GLU A 9 -10.81 17.04 -10.08
C GLU A 9 -9.62 17.93 -9.70
N ARG A 10 -8.52 17.30 -9.26
CA ARG A 10 -7.26 18.01 -8.95
C ARG A 10 -6.76 18.82 -10.14
N LYS A 11 -6.66 18.21 -11.31
CA LYS A 11 -6.24 18.88 -12.56
C LYS A 11 -7.19 20.00 -12.96
N ARG A 12 -8.50 19.80 -12.83
CA ARG A 12 -9.50 20.85 -13.10
C ARG A 12 -9.34 22.04 -12.16
N ARG A 13 -9.13 21.81 -10.86
CA ARG A 13 -8.88 22.85 -9.86
C ARG A 13 -7.58 23.61 -10.15
N LEU A 14 -6.49 22.92 -10.50
CA LEU A 14 -5.22 23.53 -10.89
C LEU A 14 -5.35 24.40 -12.14
N ARG A 15 -6.06 23.93 -13.18
CA ARG A 15 -6.37 24.74 -14.37
C ARG A 15 -7.18 25.98 -14.02
N GLY A 16 -8.12 25.85 -13.07
CA GLY A 16 -8.88 26.99 -12.54
C GLY A 16 -8.01 28.04 -11.83
N LEU A 17 -6.85 27.64 -11.29
CA LEU A 17 -5.84 28.54 -10.72
C LEU A 17 -4.88 29.13 -11.78
N GLY A 18 -5.05 28.79 -13.05
CA GLY A 18 -4.23 29.30 -14.15
C GLY A 18 -3.04 28.42 -14.55
N TYR A 19 -2.89 27.22 -13.97
CA TYR A 19 -1.84 26.29 -14.36
C TYR A 19 -2.12 25.64 -15.72
N THR A 20 -1.13 25.61 -16.59
CA THR A 20 -1.14 24.85 -17.84
C THR A 20 -0.88 23.36 -17.59
N ASP A 21 -1.29 22.49 -18.52
CA ASP A 21 -1.04 21.05 -18.39
C ASP A 21 0.46 20.73 -18.31
N ALA A 22 1.31 21.50 -19.00
CA ALA A 22 2.76 21.34 -18.94
C ALA A 22 3.32 21.68 -17.54
N GLU A 23 2.80 22.72 -16.88
CA GLU A 23 3.19 23.07 -15.51
C GLU A 23 2.70 22.03 -14.50
N ILE A 24 1.48 21.51 -14.68
CA ILE A 24 0.94 20.43 -13.85
C ILE A 24 1.83 19.19 -13.96
N ASP A 25 2.25 18.81 -15.18
CA ASP A 25 3.14 17.67 -15.39
C ASP A 25 4.53 17.87 -14.73
N VAL A 26 5.03 19.11 -14.68
CA VAL A 26 6.27 19.44 -13.96
C VAL A 26 6.07 19.25 -12.46
N VAL A 27 4.99 19.80 -11.90
CA VAL A 27 4.65 19.63 -10.47
C VAL A 27 4.50 18.14 -10.13
N ASP A 28 3.79 17.36 -10.95
CA ASP A 28 3.58 15.93 -10.73
C ASP A 28 4.90 15.15 -10.73
N LYS A 29 5.81 15.46 -11.66
CA LYS A 29 7.15 14.84 -11.70
C LYS A 29 7.98 15.19 -10.47
N GLU A 30 7.80 16.38 -9.91
CA GLU A 30 8.50 16.78 -8.69
C GLU A 30 7.90 16.15 -7.44
N GLU A 31 6.58 16.13 -7.29
CA GLU A 31 5.86 15.69 -6.09
C GLU A 31 5.72 14.17 -5.98
N TYR A 32 5.63 13.46 -7.11
CA TYR A 32 5.48 12.00 -7.19
C TYR A 32 6.74 11.29 -7.72
N GLY A 33 7.81 12.04 -7.97
CA GLY A 33 9.09 11.51 -8.44
C GLY A 33 9.74 10.55 -7.44
N LYS A 34 10.64 9.68 -7.93
CA LYS A 34 11.47 8.85 -7.05
C LYS A 34 12.49 9.72 -6.35
N LEU A 35 12.36 9.89 -5.04
CA LEU A 35 13.36 10.53 -4.19
C LEU A 35 14.37 9.49 -3.70
N ASP A 36 15.64 9.68 -4.05
CA ASP A 36 16.73 8.85 -3.56
C ASP A 36 17.21 9.39 -2.21
N ALA A 37 17.14 8.57 -1.17
CA ALA A 37 17.57 8.94 0.18
C ALA A 37 19.07 9.27 0.29
N THR A 38 19.87 8.91 -0.72
CA THR A 38 21.28 9.31 -0.80
C THR A 38 21.48 10.75 -1.29
N ASN A 39 20.43 11.39 -1.81
CA ASN A 39 20.46 12.76 -2.30
C ASN A 39 19.87 13.73 -1.27
N GLN A 40 20.58 14.82 -0.96
CA GLN A 40 20.11 15.86 -0.05
C GLN A 40 18.75 16.46 -0.48
N LYS A 41 18.47 16.49 -1.80
CA LYS A 41 17.18 16.96 -2.33
C LYS A 41 15.98 16.15 -1.81
N ALA A 42 16.16 14.89 -1.46
CA ALA A 42 15.09 14.05 -0.91
C ALA A 42 14.59 14.49 0.48
N TYR A 43 15.38 15.29 1.21
CA TYR A 43 15.04 15.75 2.56
C TYR A 43 14.43 17.16 2.60
N VAL A 44 14.48 17.89 1.49
CA VAL A 44 14.00 19.29 1.41
C VAL A 44 12.80 19.45 0.48
N LYS A 45 12.57 18.51 -0.43
CA LYS A 45 11.43 18.54 -1.36
C LYS A 45 10.17 17.95 -0.72
N GLN A 46 9.02 18.38 -1.23
CA GLN A 46 7.73 17.84 -0.87
C GLN A 46 7.61 16.40 -1.37
N ASP A 47 7.27 15.47 -0.47
CA ASP A 47 7.09 14.06 -0.77
C ASP A 47 5.64 13.67 -0.47
N ILE A 48 4.76 13.89 -1.47
CA ILE A 48 3.33 13.58 -1.35
C ILE A 48 3.12 12.09 -1.10
N LYS A 49 3.92 11.25 -1.76
CA LYS A 49 3.81 9.80 -1.64
C LYS A 49 4.12 9.31 -0.22
N ALA A 50 5.22 9.78 0.38
CA ALA A 50 5.53 9.46 1.75
C ALA A 50 4.49 10.03 2.73
N CYS A 51 3.92 11.21 2.43
CA CYS A 51 2.81 11.76 3.22
C CYS A 51 1.59 10.84 3.21
N LEU A 52 1.16 10.37 2.04
CA LEU A 52 0.05 9.41 1.90
C LEU A 52 0.34 8.11 2.65
N GLN A 53 1.56 7.59 2.58
CA GLN A 53 1.94 6.34 3.23
C GLN A 53 2.07 6.45 4.76
N ARG A 54 2.44 7.62 5.27
CA ARG A 54 2.63 7.89 6.72
C ARG A 54 1.38 8.42 7.39
N ALA A 55 0.39 8.90 6.64
CA ALA A 55 -0.84 9.40 7.20
C ALA A 55 -1.62 8.27 7.89
N ASP A 56 -2.13 8.58 9.09
CA ASP A 56 -3.06 7.71 9.83
C ASP A 56 -4.53 8.17 9.63
N LEU A 57 -4.75 9.35 9.04
CA LEU A 57 -6.07 9.92 8.74
C LEU A 57 -6.14 10.32 7.27
N HIS A 58 -7.12 9.78 6.56
CA HIS A 58 -7.36 10.03 5.14
C HIS A 58 -8.71 10.73 4.93
N VAL A 59 -8.66 11.93 4.36
CA VAL A 59 -9.82 12.78 4.12
C VAL A 59 -10.06 12.92 2.63
N SER A 60 -11.28 12.61 2.19
CA SER A 60 -11.71 12.83 0.81
C SER A 60 -12.28 14.25 0.66
N ASN A 61 -11.80 14.99 -0.34
CA ASN A 61 -12.29 16.33 -0.69
C ASN A 61 -12.80 16.38 -2.15
N PRO A 62 -13.87 15.63 -2.49
CA PRO A 62 -14.41 15.57 -3.84
C PRO A 62 -15.10 16.88 -4.23
N ASP A 63 -15.33 17.11 -5.53
CA ASP A 63 -16.18 18.22 -5.97
C ASP A 63 -17.66 17.90 -5.68
N SER A 64 -18.39 18.86 -5.13
CA SER A 64 -19.86 18.77 -5.02
C SER A 64 -20.54 19.20 -6.30
N GLY A 65 -21.63 18.52 -6.67
CA GLY A 65 -22.52 18.93 -7.75
C GLY A 65 -23.35 20.19 -7.46
N ASN A 66 -23.33 20.71 -6.23
CA ASN A 66 -24.03 21.94 -5.85
C ASN A 66 -23.15 22.87 -5.00
N MET A 67 -23.38 24.18 -5.13
CA MET A 67 -22.62 25.20 -4.37
C MET A 67 -23.01 25.24 -2.89
N VAL A 68 -24.24 24.85 -2.56
CA VAL A 68 -24.77 24.92 -1.19
C VAL A 68 -24.19 23.84 -0.27
N SER A 69 -23.96 22.63 -0.80
CA SER A 69 -23.41 21.49 -0.05
C SER A 69 -21.95 21.25 -0.40
N HIS A 70 -21.26 22.26 -0.94
CA HIS A 70 -19.91 22.11 -1.51
C HIS A 70 -18.91 21.47 -0.56
N PHE A 71 -18.98 21.82 0.72
CA PHE A 71 -18.08 21.29 1.74
C PHE A 71 -18.72 20.27 2.67
N ASN A 72 -19.96 19.82 2.46
CA ASN A 72 -20.64 18.95 3.43
C ASN A 72 -19.86 17.66 3.68
N SER A 73 -19.46 16.96 2.61
CA SER A 73 -18.69 15.71 2.74
C SER A 73 -17.36 15.92 3.49
N LEU A 74 -16.65 17.01 3.20
CA LEU A 74 -15.40 17.34 3.87
C LEU A 74 -15.64 17.72 5.35
N ALA A 75 -16.62 18.58 5.60
CA ALA A 75 -17.00 19.04 6.92
C ALA A 75 -17.46 17.89 7.81
N ASP A 76 -18.29 16.99 7.29
CA ASP A 76 -18.80 15.82 8.02
C ASP A 76 -17.66 14.88 8.46
N GLN A 77 -16.68 14.64 7.57
CA GLN A 77 -15.48 13.86 7.91
C GLN A 77 -14.66 14.54 9.01
N LEU A 78 -14.40 15.84 8.88
CA LEU A 78 -13.63 16.60 9.87
C LEU A 78 -14.34 16.69 11.22
N LEU A 79 -15.65 16.96 11.22
CA LEU A 79 -16.48 16.96 12.43
C LEU A 79 -16.47 15.60 13.12
N THR A 80 -16.58 14.51 12.34
CA THR A 80 -16.49 13.15 12.88
C THR A 80 -15.14 12.90 13.55
N PHE A 81 -14.03 13.25 12.90
CA PHE A 81 -12.70 13.06 13.49
C PHE A 81 -12.48 13.94 14.72
N VAL A 82 -12.88 15.22 14.69
CA VAL A 82 -12.78 16.10 15.86
C VAL A 82 -13.62 15.59 17.02
N ALA A 83 -14.85 15.13 16.76
CA ALA A 83 -15.71 14.54 17.77
C ALA A 83 -15.08 13.28 18.40
N LEU A 84 -14.47 12.41 17.59
CA LEU A 84 -13.75 11.22 18.07
C LEU A 84 -12.45 11.55 18.79
N MET A 85 -11.76 12.64 18.45
CA MET A 85 -10.58 13.12 19.18
C MET A 85 -10.97 13.63 20.57
N ILE A 86 -12.10 14.33 20.69
CA ILE A 86 -12.63 14.83 21.95
C ILE A 86 -13.17 13.66 22.79
N ARG A 87 -13.91 12.74 22.16
CA ARG A 87 -14.53 11.58 22.81
C ARG A 87 -14.26 10.29 22.02
N PRO A 88 -13.14 9.60 22.27
CA PRO A 88 -12.85 8.33 21.63
C PRO A 88 -13.92 7.28 21.86
N GLY A 89 -14.26 6.52 20.83
CA GLY A 89 -15.31 5.50 20.87
C GLY A 89 -16.74 6.05 20.84
N LEU A 90 -16.92 7.35 20.53
CA LEU A 90 -18.25 7.97 20.39
C LEU A 90 -19.13 7.25 19.35
N VAL A 91 -18.52 6.81 18.25
CA VAL A 91 -19.14 5.94 17.24
C VAL A 91 -18.19 4.81 16.89
N THR A 92 -18.73 3.70 16.38
CA THR A 92 -17.92 2.58 15.91
C THR A 92 -17.30 2.88 14.54
N PRO A 93 -16.14 2.29 14.20
CA PRO A 93 -15.52 2.46 12.89
C PRO A 93 -16.43 1.93 11.77
N THR A 94 -16.34 2.55 10.60
CA THR A 94 -17.04 2.08 9.41
C THR A 94 -16.51 0.72 8.95
N PRO A 95 -17.29 -0.07 8.17
CA PRO A 95 -16.78 -1.29 7.55
C PRO A 95 -15.54 -1.04 6.68
N LEU A 96 -15.46 0.13 6.02
CA LEU A 96 -14.30 0.53 5.21
C LEU A 96 -13.05 0.69 6.06
N GLU A 97 -13.14 1.43 7.16
CA GLU A 97 -12.03 1.64 8.10
C GLU A 97 -11.59 0.33 8.73
N ARG A 98 -12.53 -0.52 9.14
CA ARG A 98 -12.21 -1.84 9.69
C ARG A 98 -11.43 -2.70 8.69
N CYS A 99 -11.91 -2.80 7.44
CA CYS A 99 -11.26 -3.65 6.43
C CYS A 99 -9.90 -3.07 6.02
N MET A 100 -9.80 -1.75 5.84
CA MET A 100 -8.52 -1.11 5.51
C MET A 100 -7.54 -1.17 6.69
N GLN A 101 -8.00 -1.10 7.95
CA GLN A 101 -7.16 -1.28 9.12
C GLN A 101 -6.56 -2.69 9.19
N ILE A 102 -7.34 -3.72 8.83
CA ILE A 102 -6.83 -5.10 8.73
C ILE A 102 -5.76 -5.20 7.65
N ALA A 103 -6.00 -4.63 6.45
CA ALA A 103 -5.00 -4.58 5.38
C ALA A 103 -3.74 -3.81 5.83
N TYR A 104 -3.92 -2.67 6.48
CA TYR A 104 -2.83 -1.84 7.00
C TYR A 104 -1.99 -2.56 8.04
N THR A 105 -2.63 -3.34 8.92
CA THR A 105 -1.94 -4.14 9.93
C THR A 105 -1.21 -5.31 9.26
N ALA A 106 -1.85 -6.00 8.32
CA ALA A 106 -1.27 -7.13 7.60
C ALA A 106 0.01 -6.78 6.85
N LYS A 107 0.14 -5.54 6.36
CA LYS A 107 1.37 -5.06 5.68
C LYS A 107 2.63 -5.23 6.54
N LEU A 108 2.50 -5.22 7.88
CA LEU A 108 3.62 -5.37 8.81
C LEU A 108 4.23 -6.78 8.77
N ASN A 109 3.51 -7.77 8.23
CA ASN A 109 4.01 -9.12 7.99
C ASN A 109 4.84 -9.22 6.70
N SER A 110 4.96 -8.14 5.92
CA SER A 110 5.69 -8.13 4.64
C SER A 110 7.15 -8.52 4.81
N GLY A 111 7.54 -9.62 4.17
CA GLY A 111 8.93 -10.03 3.99
C GLY A 111 9.66 -9.28 2.88
N CYS A 112 8.94 -8.53 2.05
CA CYS A 112 9.52 -7.70 1.00
C CYS A 112 10.20 -6.45 1.58
N ILE A 113 11.41 -6.15 1.11
CA ILE A 113 12.18 -4.97 1.55
C ILE A 113 11.93 -3.72 0.71
N SER A 114 11.30 -3.86 -0.47
CA SER A 114 11.08 -2.72 -1.38
C SER A 114 9.81 -1.93 -1.05
N ARG A 115 8.72 -2.62 -0.67
CA ARG A 115 7.45 -2.01 -0.24
C ARG A 115 6.82 -2.93 0.79
N GLN A 116 5.99 -2.35 1.67
CA GLN A 116 5.15 -3.10 2.59
C GLN A 116 3.69 -2.85 2.20
N VAL A 117 3.04 -3.86 1.67
CA VAL A 117 1.66 -3.80 1.18
C VAL A 117 0.84 -4.87 1.88
N GLY A 118 -0.36 -4.50 2.31
CA GLY A 118 -1.34 -5.45 2.81
C GLY A 118 -2.63 -5.33 2.02
N ALA A 119 -3.36 -6.44 1.94
CA ALA A 119 -4.61 -6.54 1.20
C ALA A 119 -5.63 -7.40 1.96
N VAL A 120 -6.91 -7.09 1.77
CA VAL A 120 -8.04 -7.82 2.33
C VAL A 120 -9.09 -7.99 1.26
N VAL A 121 -9.60 -9.21 1.11
CA VAL A 121 -10.74 -9.48 0.23
C VAL A 121 -11.96 -9.75 1.10
N THR A 122 -13.08 -9.16 0.72
CA THR A 122 -14.36 -9.30 1.41
C THR A 122 -15.46 -9.71 0.46
N ASP A 123 -16.55 -10.25 1.01
CA ASP A 123 -17.80 -10.41 0.27
C ASP A 123 -18.56 -9.08 0.13
N VAL A 124 -19.78 -9.14 -0.43
CA VAL A 124 -20.67 -7.98 -0.57
C VAL A 124 -21.02 -7.30 0.76
N ASN A 125 -20.93 -8.01 1.89
CA ASN A 125 -21.33 -7.54 3.22
C ASN A 125 -20.14 -7.10 4.10
N PHE A 126 -18.94 -6.92 3.52
CA PHE A 126 -17.71 -6.58 4.25
C PHE A 126 -17.25 -7.69 5.23
N SER A 127 -17.65 -8.93 4.99
CA SER A 127 -17.12 -10.09 5.71
C SER A 127 -15.78 -10.49 5.10
N VAL A 128 -14.73 -10.53 5.91
CA VAL A 128 -13.37 -10.85 5.47
C VAL A 128 -13.29 -12.30 5.04
N GLN A 129 -12.91 -12.52 3.77
CA GLN A 129 -12.70 -13.84 3.19
C GLN A 129 -11.22 -14.23 3.20
N SER A 130 -10.32 -13.26 3.01
CA SER A 130 -8.87 -13.50 3.08
C SER A 130 -8.08 -12.23 3.36
N VAL A 131 -6.85 -12.42 3.84
CA VAL A 131 -5.92 -11.34 4.19
C VAL A 131 -4.55 -11.67 3.62
N GLY A 132 -3.99 -10.80 2.79
CA GLY A 132 -2.69 -10.98 2.18
C GLY A 132 -1.71 -9.86 2.52
N TRP A 133 -0.43 -10.18 2.40
CA TRP A 133 0.68 -9.22 2.43
C TRP A 133 1.73 -9.68 1.44
N ASN A 134 2.58 -8.77 0.98
CA ASN A 134 3.61 -9.14 0.02
C ASN A 134 4.76 -9.88 0.69
N ASP A 135 5.02 -11.10 0.24
CA ASP A 135 6.03 -11.98 0.81
C ASP A 135 6.50 -13.01 -0.22
N THR A 136 7.62 -13.67 0.04
CA THR A 136 8.10 -14.77 -0.81
C THR A 136 7.12 -15.94 -0.83
N PRO A 137 7.10 -16.76 -1.89
CA PRO A 137 6.30 -17.98 -1.95
C PRO A 137 6.46 -18.86 -0.71
N PHE A 138 5.41 -19.62 -0.39
CA PHE A 138 5.39 -20.52 0.77
C PHE A 138 6.63 -21.42 0.81
N GLY A 139 7.29 -21.47 1.98
CA GLY A 139 8.50 -22.25 2.21
C GLY A 139 9.80 -21.56 1.81
N GLN A 140 9.76 -20.37 1.22
CA GLN A 140 10.95 -19.60 0.90
C GLN A 140 11.26 -18.55 1.97
N VAL A 141 12.55 -18.24 2.17
CA VAL A 141 13.00 -17.25 3.14
C VAL A 141 12.66 -15.82 2.66
N PRO A 142 11.96 -15.02 3.49
CA PRO A 142 11.66 -13.61 3.24
C PRO A 142 12.89 -12.78 2.87
N CYS A 143 12.74 -11.84 1.93
CA CYS A 143 13.83 -10.98 1.48
C CYS A 143 14.50 -10.21 2.64
N SER A 144 13.72 -9.79 3.65
CA SER A 144 14.20 -9.07 4.84
C SER A 144 15.07 -9.89 5.80
N LEU A 145 15.01 -11.22 5.71
CA LEU A 145 15.79 -12.13 6.54
C LEU A 145 17.05 -12.63 5.82
N ARG A 146 17.13 -12.47 4.50
CA ARG A 146 18.29 -12.86 3.70
C ARG A 146 19.44 -11.87 3.88
N ASN A 147 20.65 -12.36 3.68
CA ASN A 147 21.87 -11.55 3.76
C ASN A 147 22.74 -11.75 2.52
N ARG A 148 23.23 -10.67 1.93
CA ARG A 148 24.08 -10.74 0.74
C ARG A 148 25.42 -11.46 0.97
N PHE A 149 25.99 -11.36 2.17
CA PHE A 149 27.26 -12.00 2.51
C PHE A 149 27.08 -13.50 2.74
N ASP A 150 25.96 -13.94 3.29
CA ASP A 150 25.67 -15.37 3.45
C ASP A 150 25.56 -16.06 2.09
N LEU A 151 24.93 -15.42 1.09
CA LEU A 151 24.93 -15.91 -0.29
C LEU A 151 26.35 -16.13 -0.80
N THR A 152 27.21 -15.11 -0.71
CA THR A 152 28.56 -15.15 -1.30
C THR A 152 29.54 -16.03 -0.52
N ASN A 153 29.31 -16.22 0.78
CA ASN A 153 30.16 -17.05 1.64
C ASN A 153 29.71 -18.52 1.68
N GLY A 154 28.58 -18.86 1.05
CA GLY A 154 28.07 -20.24 1.04
C GLY A 154 27.33 -20.63 2.32
N HIS A 155 26.83 -19.67 3.10
CA HIS A 155 26.00 -19.93 4.28
C HIS A 155 24.52 -19.94 3.92
N ASP A 156 23.68 -20.53 4.79
CA ASP A 156 22.21 -20.52 4.69
C ASP A 156 21.68 -20.85 3.27
N GLN A 157 22.18 -21.95 2.69
CA GLN A 157 21.99 -22.28 1.27
C GLN A 157 20.53 -22.47 0.87
N ASP A 158 19.65 -22.79 1.82
CA ASP A 158 18.21 -22.96 1.62
C ASP A 158 17.48 -21.62 1.42
N ALA A 159 18.07 -20.50 1.86
CA ALA A 159 17.50 -19.16 1.65
C ALA A 159 17.66 -18.65 0.21
N TYR A 160 18.55 -19.25 -0.58
CA TYR A 160 18.94 -18.79 -1.91
C TYR A 160 18.49 -19.76 -3.02
N SER A 161 17.97 -19.19 -4.10
CA SER A 161 17.58 -19.98 -5.27
C SER A 161 18.80 -20.58 -5.97
N GLU A 162 18.62 -21.65 -6.74
CA GLU A 162 19.70 -22.23 -7.55
C GLU A 162 20.29 -21.21 -8.53
N TYR A 163 19.45 -20.34 -9.12
CA TYR A 163 19.92 -19.27 -9.99
C TYR A 163 20.92 -18.34 -9.27
N GLU A 164 20.57 -17.89 -8.07
CA GLU A 164 21.44 -17.02 -7.28
C GLU A 164 22.74 -17.71 -6.86
N LYS A 165 22.72 -19.04 -6.65
CA LYS A 165 23.88 -19.82 -6.21
C LYS A 165 24.82 -20.22 -7.36
N LEU A 166 24.28 -20.49 -8.55
CA LEU A 166 25.01 -21.15 -9.64
C LEU A 166 25.31 -20.24 -10.82
N ASP A 167 24.57 -19.14 -11.01
CA ASP A 167 24.84 -18.23 -12.11
C ASP A 167 26.11 -17.41 -11.83
N VAL A 168 27.16 -17.70 -12.59
CA VAL A 168 28.49 -17.09 -12.42
C VAL A 168 28.45 -15.57 -12.56
N LYS A 169 27.61 -15.05 -13.47
CA LYS A 169 27.51 -13.59 -13.69
C LYS A 169 26.85 -12.91 -12.50
N PHE A 170 25.77 -13.50 -11.98
CA PHE A 170 25.08 -13.02 -10.81
C PHE A 170 25.97 -13.04 -9.56
N ILE A 171 26.61 -14.18 -9.25
CA ILE A 171 27.51 -14.29 -8.09
C ILE A 171 28.69 -13.31 -8.20
N SER A 172 29.30 -13.18 -9.38
CA SER A 172 30.41 -12.24 -9.59
C SER A 172 29.98 -10.79 -9.36
N ALA A 173 28.79 -10.41 -9.84
CA ALA A 173 28.22 -9.08 -9.60
C ALA A 173 27.87 -8.85 -8.12
N ALA A 174 27.28 -9.86 -7.46
CA ALA A 174 26.95 -9.79 -6.03
C ALA A 174 28.23 -9.60 -5.17
N LEU A 175 29.28 -10.37 -5.45
CA LEU A 175 30.60 -10.26 -4.81
C LEU A 175 31.21 -8.86 -5.00
N ALA A 176 31.23 -8.34 -6.23
CA ALA A 176 31.72 -6.99 -6.49
C ALA A 176 30.89 -5.92 -5.78
N GLY A 177 29.58 -6.12 -5.68
CA GLY A 177 28.68 -5.22 -4.97
C GLY A 177 28.87 -5.20 -3.44
N ASN A 178 29.42 -6.26 -2.84
CA ASN A 178 29.59 -6.39 -1.39
C ASN A 178 30.51 -5.31 -0.81
N GLU A 179 31.48 -4.82 -1.57
CA GLU A 179 32.47 -3.82 -1.12
C GLU A 179 31.80 -2.57 -0.52
N LYS A 180 30.72 -2.11 -1.16
CA LYS A 180 29.94 -0.93 -0.74
C LYS A 180 29.30 -1.07 0.65
N PHE A 181 29.12 -2.31 1.11
CA PHE A 181 28.38 -2.63 2.33
C PHE A 181 29.28 -3.12 3.47
N LEU A 182 30.60 -3.22 3.27
CA LEU A 182 31.55 -3.67 4.31
C LEU A 182 31.46 -2.82 5.59
N LYS A 183 31.32 -1.49 5.45
CA LYS A 183 31.17 -0.58 6.59
C LYS A 183 29.85 -0.81 7.35
N VAL A 184 28.79 -1.22 6.67
CA VAL A 184 27.51 -1.54 7.31
C VAL A 184 27.59 -2.92 7.98
N ALA A 185 28.31 -3.86 7.37
CA ALA A 185 28.48 -5.22 7.88
C ALA A 185 29.14 -5.21 9.26
N SER A 186 30.14 -4.35 9.47
CA SER A 186 30.81 -4.21 10.77
C SER A 186 29.92 -3.66 11.89
N THR A 187 28.72 -3.15 11.58
CA THR A 187 27.75 -2.66 12.59
C THR A 187 26.83 -3.76 13.13
N GLY A 188 26.91 -4.99 12.61
CA GLY A 188 26.02 -6.10 12.98
C GLY A 188 24.61 -6.00 12.39
N ARG A 189 24.36 -5.06 11.49
CA ARG A 189 23.07 -4.94 10.78
C ARG A 189 22.95 -6.02 9.70
N ASN A 190 21.74 -6.57 9.52
CA ASN A 190 21.46 -7.44 8.39
C ASN A 190 21.55 -6.68 7.06
N ILE A 191 22.14 -7.30 6.04
CA ILE A 191 22.38 -6.68 4.73
C ILE A 191 21.61 -7.43 3.67
N SER A 192 20.30 -7.24 3.72
CA SER A 192 19.37 -7.76 2.73
C SER A 192 19.52 -7.07 1.38
N TYR A 193 19.10 -7.76 0.32
CA TYR A 193 19.09 -7.23 -1.04
C TYR A 193 17.80 -7.63 -1.77
N CYS A 194 17.43 -6.83 -2.75
CA CYS A 194 16.28 -7.08 -3.60
C CYS A 194 16.80 -7.76 -4.88
N PHE A 195 16.45 -9.04 -5.07
CA PHE A 195 16.89 -9.79 -6.26
C PHE A 195 16.55 -9.07 -7.58
N LYS A 196 15.34 -8.50 -7.67
CA LYS A 196 14.90 -7.74 -8.85
C LYS A 196 15.84 -6.58 -9.17
N ASP A 197 16.24 -5.82 -8.16
CA ASP A 197 17.05 -4.61 -8.37
C ASP A 197 18.49 -4.99 -8.78
N GLU A 198 19.08 -6.01 -8.13
CA GLU A 198 20.40 -6.55 -8.53
C GLU A 198 20.36 -7.15 -9.95
N TYR A 199 19.30 -7.88 -10.30
CA TYR A 199 19.14 -8.49 -11.62
C TYR A 199 18.91 -7.45 -12.72
N ASN A 200 18.11 -6.41 -12.46
CA ASN A 200 17.92 -5.31 -13.41
C ASN A 200 19.22 -4.54 -13.62
N GLN A 201 20.02 -4.34 -12.57
CA GLN A 201 21.34 -3.72 -12.69
C GLN A 201 22.30 -4.58 -13.52
N LEU A 202 22.30 -5.90 -13.31
CA LEU A 202 23.13 -6.84 -14.06
C LEU A 202 22.77 -6.89 -15.55
N THR A 203 21.49 -6.87 -15.88
CA THR A 203 21.00 -7.03 -17.26
C THR A 203 20.84 -5.70 -18.01
N GLY A 204 20.84 -4.57 -17.30
CA GLY A 204 20.55 -3.26 -17.87
C GLY A 204 19.10 -3.09 -18.35
N LYS A 205 18.19 -3.99 -17.94
CA LYS A 205 16.78 -3.99 -18.34
C LYS A 205 15.90 -3.73 -17.12
N ASP A 206 15.02 -2.75 -17.20
CA ASP A 206 14.03 -2.51 -16.15
C ASP A 206 12.84 -3.47 -16.34
N ASN A 207 12.76 -4.49 -15.49
CA ASN A 207 11.64 -5.42 -15.47
C ASN A 207 11.07 -5.56 -14.06
N GLN A 208 9.76 -5.37 -13.92
CA GLN A 208 9.07 -5.44 -12.63
C GLN A 208 8.63 -6.87 -12.24
N VAL A 209 8.66 -7.84 -13.15
CA VAL A 209 8.15 -9.20 -12.88
C VAL A 209 9.14 -10.13 -12.17
N HIS A 210 10.42 -9.76 -12.08
CA HIS A 210 11.46 -10.59 -11.45
C HIS A 210 11.54 -10.41 -9.92
N THR A 211 10.50 -9.84 -9.29
CA THR A 211 10.41 -9.82 -7.83
C THR A 211 10.28 -11.24 -7.28
N ARG A 212 10.97 -11.54 -6.17
CA ARG A 212 10.76 -12.80 -5.44
C ARG A 212 9.47 -12.81 -4.65
N SER A 213 9.03 -11.65 -4.16
CA SER A 213 7.82 -11.55 -3.36
C SER A 213 6.59 -11.55 -4.26
N LEU A 214 5.60 -12.35 -3.90
CA LEU A 214 4.23 -12.22 -4.37
C LEU A 214 3.66 -10.89 -3.87
N HIS A 215 2.70 -10.33 -4.61
CA HIS A 215 1.99 -9.14 -4.18
C HIS A 215 0.97 -9.46 -3.09
N ALA A 216 0.57 -8.45 -2.31
CA ALA A 216 -0.36 -8.63 -1.21
C ALA A 216 -1.74 -9.10 -1.69
N GLU A 217 -2.22 -8.51 -2.77
CA GLU A 217 -3.49 -8.83 -3.42
C GLU A 217 -3.45 -10.26 -3.97
N GLU A 218 -2.34 -10.63 -4.62
CA GLU A 218 -2.14 -11.99 -5.11
C GLU A 218 -2.16 -13.02 -3.98
N ASN A 219 -1.46 -12.75 -2.87
CA ASN A 219 -1.51 -13.63 -1.71
C ASN A 219 -2.92 -13.73 -1.12
N ALA A 220 -3.67 -12.62 -1.05
CA ALA A 220 -5.06 -12.65 -0.58
C ALA A 220 -5.95 -13.52 -1.50
N PHE A 221 -5.78 -13.43 -2.82
CA PHE A 221 -6.51 -14.28 -3.77
C PHE A 221 -6.10 -15.75 -3.67
N LEU A 222 -4.80 -16.03 -3.57
CA LEU A 222 -4.27 -17.38 -3.45
C LEU A 222 -4.72 -18.07 -2.16
N GLN A 223 -4.92 -17.35 -1.06
CA GLN A 223 -5.46 -17.94 0.16
C GLN A 223 -6.87 -18.52 -0.03
N ILE A 224 -7.73 -17.82 -0.77
CA ILE A 224 -9.09 -18.29 -1.09
C ILE A 224 -8.99 -19.60 -1.89
N ALA A 225 -8.10 -19.66 -2.89
CA ALA A 225 -7.90 -20.84 -3.70
C ALA A 225 -7.22 -21.99 -2.94
N LYS A 226 -6.22 -21.70 -2.10
CA LYS A 226 -5.40 -22.68 -1.39
C LYS A 226 -6.14 -23.39 -0.27
N TYR A 227 -6.89 -22.65 0.55
CA TYR A 227 -7.58 -23.19 1.72
C TYR A 227 -9.04 -23.56 1.43
N GLY A 228 -9.56 -23.15 0.27
CA GLY A 228 -10.98 -23.24 -0.04
C GLY A 228 -11.77 -22.14 0.68
N GLY A 229 -12.84 -21.67 0.05
CA GLY A 229 -13.65 -20.60 0.59
C GLY A 229 -14.87 -20.31 -0.27
N ARG A 230 -15.70 -19.37 0.19
CA ARG A 230 -16.79 -18.85 -0.64
C ARG A 230 -16.21 -18.03 -1.79
N GLY A 231 -16.89 -18.06 -2.94
CA GLY A 231 -16.57 -17.18 -4.05
C GLY A 231 -16.67 -15.71 -3.61
N VAL A 232 -15.85 -14.86 -4.24
CA VAL A 232 -15.76 -13.42 -3.95
C VAL A 232 -16.35 -12.57 -5.08
N GLU A 233 -17.22 -13.15 -5.90
CA GLU A 233 -17.97 -12.41 -6.90
C GLU A 233 -18.79 -11.30 -6.21
N ASP A 234 -18.80 -10.13 -6.85
CA ASP A 234 -19.35 -8.88 -6.32
C ASP A 234 -18.71 -8.38 -5.01
N GLY A 235 -17.65 -9.04 -4.55
CA GLY A 235 -16.88 -8.70 -3.37
C GLY A 235 -16.05 -7.43 -3.52
N LYS A 236 -15.28 -7.12 -2.48
CA LYS A 236 -14.46 -5.90 -2.42
C LYS A 236 -13.02 -6.22 -2.07
N LEU A 237 -12.09 -5.51 -2.69
CA LEU A 237 -10.66 -5.56 -2.39
C LEU A 237 -10.27 -4.28 -1.65
N PHE A 238 -9.62 -4.42 -0.49
CA PHE A 238 -8.97 -3.34 0.23
C PHE A 238 -7.47 -3.56 0.12
N THR A 239 -6.69 -2.57 -0.33
CA THR A 239 -5.24 -2.70 -0.46
C THR A 239 -4.53 -1.41 -0.08
N THR A 240 -3.39 -1.49 0.59
CA THR A 240 -2.65 -0.29 1.01
C THR A 240 -1.91 0.39 -0.16
N ALA A 241 -1.84 -0.26 -1.33
CA ALA A 241 -1.34 0.30 -2.57
C ALA A 241 -2.21 -0.20 -3.72
N SER A 242 -2.50 0.62 -4.73
CA SER A 242 -3.41 0.20 -5.79
C SER A 242 -2.82 -0.97 -6.60
N PRO A 243 -3.67 -1.86 -7.15
CA PRO A 243 -3.20 -3.10 -7.77
C PRO A 243 -2.42 -2.84 -9.06
N CYS A 244 -1.33 -3.59 -9.25
CA CYS A 244 -0.60 -3.63 -10.53
C CYS A 244 -1.43 -4.30 -11.63
N GLU A 245 -0.91 -4.36 -12.85
CA GLU A 245 -1.57 -4.99 -13.99
C GLU A 245 -1.93 -6.47 -13.73
N LEU A 246 -1.02 -7.24 -13.13
CA LEU A 246 -1.25 -8.66 -12.85
C LEU A 246 -2.30 -8.87 -11.75
N CYS A 247 -2.26 -8.05 -10.68
CA CYS A 247 -3.25 -8.12 -9.61
C CYS A 247 -4.62 -7.61 -10.07
N SER A 248 -4.64 -6.61 -10.95
CA SER A 248 -5.86 -6.07 -11.57
C SER A 248 -6.55 -7.11 -12.44
N LYS A 249 -5.80 -7.88 -13.24
CA LYS A 249 -6.35 -9.00 -14.02
C LYS A 249 -7.03 -10.03 -13.11
N LYS A 250 -6.38 -10.38 -12.00
CA LYS A 250 -6.90 -11.34 -11.01
C LYS A 250 -8.15 -10.81 -10.31
N ALA A 251 -8.14 -9.55 -9.87
CA ALA A 251 -9.29 -8.91 -9.25
C ALA A 251 -10.50 -8.89 -10.21
N TYR A 252 -10.28 -8.53 -11.47
CA TYR A 252 -11.32 -8.55 -12.51
C TYR A 252 -11.85 -9.97 -12.76
N GLN A 253 -10.95 -10.96 -12.89
CA GLN A 253 -11.32 -12.37 -13.09
C GLN A 253 -12.15 -12.95 -11.93
N LEU A 254 -11.87 -12.52 -10.70
CA LEU A 254 -12.59 -12.94 -9.49
C LEU A 254 -13.95 -12.25 -9.32
N GLY A 255 -14.29 -11.30 -10.19
CA GLY A 255 -15.56 -10.57 -10.12
C GLY A 255 -15.60 -9.55 -8.98
N ILE A 256 -14.45 -9.05 -8.51
CA ILE A 256 -14.40 -7.96 -7.52
C ILE A 256 -15.12 -6.74 -8.09
N LYS A 257 -16.02 -6.14 -7.30
CA LYS A 257 -16.86 -5.01 -7.71
C LYS A 257 -16.29 -3.66 -7.28
N GLU A 258 -15.61 -3.61 -6.15
CA GLU A 258 -15.05 -2.37 -5.60
C GLU A 258 -13.62 -2.59 -5.11
N ILE A 259 -12.74 -1.65 -5.41
CA ILE A 259 -11.34 -1.67 -5.00
C ILE A 259 -11.03 -0.38 -4.25
N TYR A 260 -10.80 -0.53 -2.95
CA TYR A 260 -10.40 0.54 -2.04
C TYR A 260 -8.88 0.55 -1.90
N TYR A 261 -8.24 1.69 -2.15
CA TYR A 261 -6.78 1.82 -2.09
C TYR A 261 -6.30 3.12 -1.44
N ILE A 262 -5.10 3.10 -0.86
CA ILE A 262 -4.49 4.28 -0.24
C ILE A 262 -3.53 4.98 -1.21
N ASP A 263 -2.50 4.27 -1.67
CA ASP A 263 -1.44 4.83 -2.53
C ASP A 263 -1.74 4.50 -4.01
N PRO A 264 -1.98 5.48 -4.89
CA PRO A 264 -2.17 5.22 -6.31
C PRO A 264 -0.88 4.66 -6.94
N TYR A 265 -1.03 3.59 -7.73
CA TYR A 265 0.07 2.95 -8.43
C TYR A 265 0.26 3.57 -9.82
N PRO A 266 1.51 3.90 -10.22
CA PRO A 266 1.78 4.38 -11.57
C PRO A 266 1.65 3.24 -12.57
N GLY A 267 0.81 3.38 -13.60
CA GLY A 267 0.66 2.37 -14.65
C GLY A 267 -0.62 2.52 -15.46
N ILE A 268 -0.86 1.55 -16.34
CA ILE A 268 -2.07 1.50 -17.19
C ILE A 268 -3.13 0.54 -16.63
N ALA A 269 -2.88 -0.05 -15.46
CA ALA A 269 -3.77 -1.04 -14.85
C ALA A 269 -5.23 -0.57 -14.78
N MET A 270 -5.46 0.70 -14.41
CA MET A 270 -6.80 1.29 -14.37
C MET A 270 -7.42 1.38 -15.77
N SER A 271 -6.78 2.11 -16.70
CA SER A 271 -7.34 2.41 -18.02
C SER A 271 -7.42 1.20 -18.95
N HIS A 272 -6.47 0.27 -18.85
CA HIS A 272 -6.37 -0.89 -19.74
C HIS A 272 -7.13 -2.11 -19.22
N ILE A 273 -7.06 -2.40 -17.92
CA ILE A 273 -7.57 -3.68 -17.37
C ILE A 273 -8.87 -3.45 -16.63
N LEU A 274 -8.87 -2.56 -15.63
CA LEU A 274 -10.03 -2.37 -14.77
C LEU A 274 -11.19 -1.63 -15.47
N MET A 275 -10.89 -0.86 -16.52
CA MET A 275 -11.88 -0.15 -17.34
C MET A 275 -12.08 -0.79 -18.72
N GLY A 276 -11.63 -2.04 -18.92
CA GLY A 276 -11.56 -2.69 -20.24
C GLY A 276 -12.77 -3.54 -20.64
N GLY A 277 -13.80 -3.71 -19.81
CA GLY A 277 -14.90 -4.64 -20.10
C GLY A 277 -16.28 -4.22 -19.57
N SER A 278 -17.20 -5.19 -19.45
CA SER A 278 -18.60 -4.96 -19.05
C SER A 278 -18.85 -5.00 -17.55
N LYS A 279 -17.91 -5.54 -16.76
CA LYS A 279 -18.00 -5.67 -15.30
C LYS A 279 -16.90 -4.88 -14.59
N ASN A 280 -16.63 -3.66 -15.05
CA ASN A 280 -15.57 -2.80 -14.51
C ASN A 280 -15.77 -2.54 -12.99
N PRO A 281 -14.78 -2.83 -12.13
CA PRO A 281 -14.85 -2.48 -10.72
C PRO A 281 -14.77 -0.98 -10.49
N LYS A 282 -15.42 -0.48 -9.44
CA LYS A 282 -15.28 0.88 -8.97
C LYS A 282 -13.98 1.04 -8.18
N LEU A 283 -13.15 2.00 -8.58
CA LEU A 283 -11.90 2.34 -7.91
C LEU A 283 -12.15 3.51 -6.96
N ILE A 284 -11.80 3.33 -5.69
CA ILE A 284 -12.14 4.25 -4.61
C ILE A 284 -10.90 4.54 -3.79
N ILE A 285 -10.48 5.82 -3.74
CA ILE A 285 -9.44 6.26 -2.82
C ILE A 285 -10.00 6.15 -1.39
N PHE A 286 -9.27 5.47 -0.51
CA PHE A 286 -9.67 5.26 0.86
C PHE A 286 -9.77 6.58 1.63
N SER A 287 -10.82 6.70 2.44
CA SER A 287 -11.01 7.76 3.41
C SER A 287 -11.49 7.16 4.73
N GLY A 288 -10.94 7.66 5.83
CA GLY A 288 -11.12 7.10 7.16
C GLY A 288 -9.83 7.13 7.98
N ALA A 289 -9.92 6.63 9.21
CA ALA A 289 -8.78 6.45 10.09
C ALA A 289 -8.19 5.04 9.99
N ILE A 290 -6.86 4.96 10.01
CA ILE A 290 -6.07 3.72 10.04
C ILE A 290 -4.87 3.91 10.98
N GLY A 291 -4.04 2.87 11.12
CA GLY A 291 -2.82 2.91 11.92
C GLY A 291 -3.11 3.25 13.37
N ARG A 292 -2.35 4.21 13.92
CA ARG A 292 -2.51 4.61 15.32
C ARG A 292 -3.78 5.44 15.54
N ALA A 293 -4.17 6.25 14.56
CA ALA A 293 -5.37 7.08 14.68
C ALA A 293 -6.63 6.22 14.84
N PHE A 294 -6.73 5.11 14.11
CA PHE A 294 -7.85 4.16 14.28
C PHE A 294 -8.02 3.73 15.74
N HIS A 295 -6.95 3.25 16.37
CA HIS A 295 -7.03 2.82 17.77
C HIS A 295 -7.31 3.98 18.72
N ASN A 296 -6.68 5.13 18.52
CA ASN A 296 -6.87 6.31 19.36
C ASN A 296 -8.28 6.89 19.28
N LEU A 297 -8.91 6.85 18.10
CA LEU A 297 -10.24 7.41 17.86
C LEU A 297 -11.35 6.46 18.26
N TYR A 298 -11.19 5.15 18.07
CA TYR A 298 -12.28 4.18 18.30
C TYR A 298 -12.18 3.41 19.61
N SER A 299 -11.09 3.53 20.37
CA SER A 299 -10.97 2.88 21.68
C SER A 299 -11.46 3.82 22.78
N PRO A 300 -12.62 3.57 23.41
CA PRO A 300 -13.10 4.39 24.50
C PRO A 300 -12.18 4.26 25.72
N LYS A 301 -12.04 5.34 26.49
CA LYS A 301 -11.18 5.35 27.70
C LYS A 301 -11.79 4.59 28.88
N LEU A 302 -13.12 4.54 28.90
CA LEU A 302 -13.93 3.85 29.89
C LEU A 302 -15.10 3.17 29.15
N SER A 303 -15.66 2.09 29.69
CA SER A 303 -16.87 1.53 29.08
C SER A 303 -18.00 2.58 29.09
N PHE A 304 -18.81 2.63 28.04
CA PHE A 304 -19.88 3.62 27.93
C PHE A 304 -20.86 3.55 29.11
N LYS A 305 -21.11 2.33 29.61
CA LYS A 305 -21.93 2.09 30.79
C LYS A 305 -21.32 2.75 32.04
N ASP A 306 -20.03 2.58 32.27
CA ASP A 306 -19.38 3.11 33.47
C ASP A 306 -19.22 4.64 33.40
N GLU A 307 -19.00 5.19 32.20
CA GLU A 307 -18.98 6.64 31.98
C GLU A 307 -20.33 7.28 32.34
N LEU A 308 -21.44 6.69 31.89
CA LEU A 308 -22.78 7.17 32.23
C LEU A 308 -23.05 7.10 33.75
N ASN A 309 -22.63 6.02 34.40
CA ASN A 309 -22.76 5.89 35.86
C ASN A 309 -21.96 6.98 36.58
N ALA A 310 -20.73 7.26 36.15
CA ALA A 310 -19.87 8.27 36.78
C ALA A 310 -20.41 9.70 36.61
N LEU A 311 -21.04 10.01 35.47
CA LEU A 311 -21.64 11.33 35.21
C LEU A 311 -23.00 11.54 35.89
N SER A 312 -23.61 10.46 36.39
CA SER A 312 -24.91 10.50 37.09
C SER A 312 -24.81 10.78 38.59
N LEU A 313 -23.59 10.81 39.13
CA LEU A 313 -23.26 11.17 40.52
C LEU A 313 -23.08 12.69 40.67
#